data_AF-A0A816LCE5-F1
#
_entry.id   AF-A0A816LCE5-F1
#
_cell.length_a   1.000
_cell.length_b   1.000
_cell.length_c   1.000
_cell.angle_alpha   90.00
_cell.angle_beta   90.00
_cell.angle_gamma   90.00
#
_symmetry.space_group_name_H-M   'P 1'
#
loop_
_entity.id
_entity.type
_entity.pdbx_description
1 polymer ?
#
loop_
_entity_poly.entity_id
_entity_poly.type
_entity_poly.pdbx_seq_one_letter_code
_entity_poly.pdbx_strand_id
1 'polypeptide(L)'
;MASNWEPPSQILPHLFLGSYSCTHNKEELLKIGIKYILNLTDSPNLHPDSFIYLQCPVNDSSSQDILPLFEQVFNFIDQASSNSSCLIHCHVGVSRSPSFVLAYLMHKKERNLRTSYELLSSARKHVSPNHGFLQQLMAYEDSLFGSISINFDADDPFVCFTVPTPPPSNAWFFVGNMSSIRYLHTSTLISQDDSVLITGGYNAVVGLASTENYIPSTGCFQTMSSMSVARYLHTADQLSSLSSFVIIAGGYNTVSGVLNTADLFDPMTGNIITISLTSLRYAHRSVLFNASKLVLIGGGNGVTTIATGYVLTIGSPSLFTNANNAMLMAPFWHTVTDLGDNSYLVLIAGGMDGSTTFFSAIALYQASLKAFISLVAGVNMPTTRAYHTATYLPAPYNQVLLTGGNLDSTTWLHTLALFDAASLQFIPLTSTMSNQRSRHTATLLFNGKILLVGGYNGIVGLNTCELIDPSNNFLSTPTANLNIGRYNHTATLLSSSENSTVLVCGGYNTLLGPVNSCELYFV
;
A
#
# COMPACT_ATOMS: atom_id res chain seq x y z
N MET A 1 16.43 -28.43 11.30
CA MET A 1 15.49 -27.30 11.29
C MET A 1 15.91 -26.39 12.43
N ALA A 2 16.59 -25.29 12.16
CA ALA A 2 16.89 -24.31 13.20
C ALA A 2 15.57 -23.64 13.56
N SER A 3 15.18 -23.68 14.83
CA SER A 3 14.04 -22.90 15.30
C SER A 3 14.34 -21.42 15.09
N ASN A 4 13.42 -20.69 14.44
CA ASN A 4 13.46 -19.22 14.29
C ASN A 4 13.19 -18.54 15.66
N TRP A 5 13.99 -18.86 16.66
CA TRP A 5 13.90 -18.23 17.98
C TRP A 5 14.58 -16.86 17.94
N GLU A 6 13.79 -15.82 18.19
CA GLU A 6 14.27 -14.43 18.27
C GLU A 6 14.54 -14.09 19.75
N PRO A 7 15.74 -13.62 20.12
CA PRO A 7 16.01 -13.18 21.49
C PRO A 7 15.25 -11.88 21.80
N PRO A 8 14.81 -11.67 23.06
CA PRO A 8 14.18 -10.42 23.45
C PRO A 8 15.19 -9.25 23.46
N SER A 9 14.72 -8.06 23.11
CA SER A 9 15.51 -6.82 23.08
C SER A 9 15.60 -6.22 24.49
N GLN A 10 16.81 -5.93 24.97
CA GLN A 10 17.01 -5.22 26.22
C GLN A 10 16.71 -3.72 26.03
N ILE A 11 15.75 -3.19 26.79
CA ILE A 11 15.38 -1.76 26.76
C ILE A 11 16.04 -1.01 27.91
N LEU A 12 16.02 -1.61 29.11
CA LEU A 12 16.71 -1.15 30.31
C LEU A 12 17.44 -2.34 30.96
N PRO A 13 18.38 -2.12 31.91
CA PRO A 13 19.08 -3.20 32.58
C PRO A 13 18.17 -4.35 33.10
N HIS A 14 16.97 -4.02 33.60
CA HIS A 14 15.99 -4.96 34.15
C HIS A 14 14.72 -5.12 33.29
N LEU A 15 14.66 -4.56 32.07
CA LEU A 15 13.45 -4.56 31.25
C LEU A 15 13.77 -5.00 29.81
N PHE A 16 13.12 -6.09 29.40
CA PHE A 16 13.23 -6.69 28.09
C PHE A 16 11.89 -6.68 27.38
N LEU A 17 11.93 -6.54 26.06
CA LEU A 17 10.76 -6.56 25.20
C LEU A 17 10.90 -7.61 24.11
N GLY A 18 9.85 -8.40 23.88
CA GLY A 18 9.87 -9.46 22.89
C GLY A 18 8.50 -9.83 22.32
N SER A 19 8.52 -10.88 21.52
CA SER A 19 7.35 -11.56 20.96
C SER A 19 7.03 -12.82 21.76
N TYR A 20 5.92 -13.48 21.45
CA TYR A 20 5.55 -14.74 22.12
C TYR A 20 6.59 -15.84 21.85
N SER A 21 7.27 -15.80 20.70
CA SER A 21 8.31 -16.79 20.37
C SER A 21 9.52 -16.72 21.32
N CYS A 22 9.83 -15.55 21.88
CA CYS A 22 10.90 -15.38 22.87
C CYS A 22 10.72 -16.32 24.08
N THR A 23 9.46 -16.60 24.47
CA THR A 23 9.12 -17.41 25.66
C THR A 23 9.41 -18.91 25.53
N HIS A 24 9.70 -19.40 24.32
CA HIS A 24 9.90 -20.83 24.06
C HIS A 24 11.26 -21.37 24.52
N ASN A 25 12.26 -20.50 24.74
CA ASN A 25 13.61 -20.89 25.15
C ASN A 25 13.87 -20.52 26.61
N LYS A 26 13.35 -21.34 27.53
CA LYS A 26 13.53 -21.17 28.98
C LYS A 26 14.99 -20.95 29.40
N GLU A 27 15.92 -21.72 28.84
CA GLU A 27 17.33 -21.69 29.26
C GLU A 27 17.99 -20.34 28.97
N GLU A 28 17.77 -19.80 27.77
CA GLU A 28 18.32 -18.48 27.41
C GLU A 28 17.66 -17.36 28.21
N LEU A 29 16.35 -17.42 28.49
CA LEU A 29 15.68 -16.43 29.35
C LEU A 29 16.27 -16.38 30.77
N LEU A 30 16.50 -17.55 31.38
CA LEU A 30 17.12 -17.63 32.71
C LEU A 30 18.56 -17.12 32.68
N LYS A 31 19.31 -17.44 31.62
CA LYS A 31 20.70 -17.02 31.42
C LYS A 31 20.84 -15.50 31.30
N ILE A 32 19.87 -14.81 30.70
CA ILE A 32 19.83 -13.34 30.66
C ILE A 32 19.12 -12.71 31.87
N GLY A 33 18.83 -13.50 32.91
CA GLY A 33 18.35 -13.00 34.20
C GLY A 33 16.85 -12.70 34.29
N ILE A 34 16.06 -13.16 33.31
CA ILE A 34 14.61 -12.99 33.34
C ILE A 34 14.00 -13.97 34.35
N LYS A 35 13.21 -13.43 35.29
CA LYS A 35 12.38 -14.22 36.21
C LYS A 35 10.90 -13.80 36.19
N TYR A 36 10.61 -12.62 35.65
CA TYR A 36 9.27 -12.07 35.56
C TYR A 36 8.86 -11.97 34.09
N ILE A 37 7.66 -12.41 33.76
CA ILE A 37 7.14 -12.35 32.39
C ILE A 37 5.73 -11.74 32.41
N LEU A 38 5.57 -10.62 31.72
CA LEU A 38 4.28 -10.00 31.43
C LEU A 38 3.78 -10.48 30.07
N ASN A 39 2.68 -11.22 30.10
CA ASN A 39 2.01 -11.76 28.93
C ASN A 39 0.77 -10.90 28.60
N LEU A 40 0.86 -10.13 27.51
CA LEU A 40 -0.22 -9.26 27.03
C LEU A 40 -1.20 -9.97 26.07
N THR A 41 -1.19 -11.30 26.01
CA THR A 41 -2.04 -12.11 25.12
C THR A 41 -2.88 -13.12 25.89
N ASP A 42 -3.87 -13.69 25.21
CA ASP A 42 -4.66 -14.83 25.70
C ASP A 42 -3.92 -16.18 25.57
N SER A 43 -2.66 -16.17 25.07
CA SER A 43 -1.87 -17.39 24.93
C SER A 43 -1.44 -17.93 26.30
N PRO A 44 -1.29 -19.26 26.45
CA PRO A 44 -0.88 -19.85 27.72
C PRO A 44 0.54 -19.43 28.12
N ASN A 45 0.76 -19.26 29.42
CA ASN A 45 2.09 -19.00 29.97
C ASN A 45 2.97 -20.24 29.84
N LEU A 46 4.12 -20.12 29.18
CA LEU A 46 5.08 -21.22 29.03
C LEU A 46 6.01 -21.29 30.25
N HIS A 47 6.31 -22.51 30.72
CA HIS A 47 7.18 -22.74 31.88
C HIS A 47 6.74 -22.01 33.17
N PRO A 48 5.47 -22.11 33.58
CA PRO A 48 4.93 -21.36 34.72
C PRO A 48 5.64 -21.67 36.06
N ASP A 49 6.25 -22.85 36.19
CA ASP A 49 7.02 -23.22 37.39
C ASP A 49 8.38 -22.51 37.49
N SER A 50 8.82 -21.83 36.42
CA SER A 50 10.16 -21.23 36.31
C SER A 50 10.16 -19.71 36.30
N PHE A 51 9.00 -19.09 36.03
CA PHE A 51 8.86 -17.64 35.93
C PHE A 51 7.62 -17.18 36.69
N ILE A 52 7.71 -15.98 37.26
CA ILE A 52 6.57 -15.29 37.85
C ILE A 52 5.85 -14.58 36.71
N TYR A 53 4.56 -14.86 36.54
CA TYR A 53 3.76 -14.30 35.46
C TYR A 53 2.76 -13.26 35.95
N LEU A 54 2.60 -12.20 35.16
CA LEU A 54 1.38 -11.41 35.11
C LEU A 54 0.79 -11.60 33.71
N GLN A 55 -0.44 -12.09 33.63
CA GLN A 55 -1.17 -12.19 32.37
C GLN A 55 -2.25 -11.11 32.35
N CYS A 56 -2.17 -10.24 31.34
CA CYS A 56 -3.06 -9.11 31.17
C CYS A 56 -3.39 -9.00 29.69
N PRO A 57 -4.34 -9.81 29.17
CA PRO A 57 -4.60 -9.84 27.75
C PRO A 57 -5.12 -8.50 27.24
N VAL A 58 -4.53 -8.01 26.16
CA VAL A 58 -4.92 -6.76 25.51
C VAL A 58 -5.26 -7.05 24.06
N ASN A 59 -6.46 -6.62 23.64
CA ASN A 59 -6.84 -6.66 22.24
C ASN A 59 -6.07 -5.58 21.46
N ASP A 60 -5.45 -5.94 20.34
CA ASP A 60 -4.66 -5.01 19.53
C ASP A 60 -5.55 -4.17 18.59
N SER A 61 -6.61 -3.60 19.15
CA SER A 61 -7.55 -2.72 18.49
C SER A 61 -7.29 -1.29 18.96
N SER A 62 -7.51 -0.32 18.08
CA SER A 62 -7.47 1.08 18.46
C SER A 62 -8.56 1.51 19.43
N SER A 63 -9.65 0.74 19.52
CA SER A 63 -10.73 0.98 20.48
C SER A 63 -10.44 0.45 21.89
N GLN A 64 -9.34 -0.29 22.08
CA GLN A 64 -9.00 -0.87 23.38
C GLN A 64 -8.41 0.20 24.29
N ASP A 65 -9.05 0.44 25.44
CA ASP A 65 -8.51 1.29 26.50
C ASP A 65 -7.43 0.53 27.28
N ILE A 66 -6.22 1.09 27.33
CA ILE A 66 -5.04 0.53 28.00
C ILE A 66 -4.66 1.30 29.26
N LEU A 67 -5.19 2.51 29.46
CA LEU A 67 -4.87 3.36 30.62
C LEU A 67 -5.14 2.66 31.96
N PRO A 68 -6.28 1.94 32.16
CA PRO A 68 -6.57 1.28 33.44
C PRO A 68 -5.56 0.19 33.82
N LEU A 69 -4.79 -0.32 32.86
CA LEU A 69 -3.86 -1.44 33.06
C LEU A 69 -2.46 -0.97 33.50
N PHE A 70 -2.16 0.33 33.38
CA PHE A 70 -0.83 0.88 33.58
C PHE A 70 -0.31 0.65 35.00
N GLU A 71 -1.09 0.95 36.02
CA GLU A 71 -0.66 0.80 37.42
C GLU A 71 -0.27 -0.64 37.74
N GLN A 72 -1.11 -1.61 37.35
CA GLN A 72 -0.85 -3.04 37.57
C GLN A 72 0.44 -3.48 36.88
N VAL A 73 0.63 -3.07 35.62
CA VAL A 73 1.81 -3.43 34.82
C VAL A 73 3.07 -2.79 35.40
N PHE A 74 3.03 -1.52 35.78
CA PHE A 74 4.20 -0.83 36.32
C PHE A 74 4.65 -1.43 37.64
N ASN A 75 3.70 -1.76 38.52
CA ASN A 75 4.01 -2.42 39.79
C ASN A 75 4.68 -3.78 39.56
N PHE A 76 4.26 -4.55 38.55
CA PHE A 76 4.87 -5.82 38.20
C PHE A 76 6.31 -5.66 37.66
N ILE A 77 6.55 -4.66 36.82
CA ILE A 77 7.89 -4.35 36.31
C ILE A 77 8.81 -3.90 37.45
N ASP A 78 8.32 -3.05 38.36
CA ASP A 78 9.08 -2.56 39.50
C ASP A 78 9.45 -3.70 40.48
N GLN A 79 8.53 -4.65 40.71
CA GLN A 79 8.81 -5.85 41.50
C GLN A 79 9.98 -6.65 40.91
N ALA A 80 10.03 -6.78 39.58
CA ALA A 80 11.14 -7.46 38.91
C ALA A 80 12.46 -6.70 39.11
N SER A 81 12.45 -5.37 38.98
CA SER A 81 13.65 -4.51 39.01
C SER A 81 14.50 -4.62 40.27
N SER A 82 13.90 -5.05 41.39
CA SER A 82 14.59 -5.15 42.68
C SER A 82 15.57 -6.32 42.75
N ASN A 83 15.35 -7.41 42.00
CA ASN A 83 16.13 -8.66 42.14
C ASN A 83 16.28 -9.48 40.85
N SER A 84 15.75 -9.01 39.71
CA SER A 84 15.80 -9.73 38.42
C SER A 84 15.44 -8.82 37.23
N SER A 85 15.20 -9.43 36.06
CA SER A 85 14.68 -8.76 34.87
C SER A 85 13.25 -9.20 34.55
N CYS A 86 12.48 -8.29 33.96
CA CYS A 86 11.14 -8.52 33.41
C CYS A 86 11.20 -8.61 31.88
N LEU A 87 10.49 -9.58 31.30
CA LEU A 87 10.17 -9.62 29.89
C LEU A 87 8.71 -9.21 29.69
N ILE A 88 8.46 -8.20 28.87
CA ILE A 88 7.13 -7.89 28.36
C ILE A 88 7.00 -8.42 26.93
N HIS A 89 5.97 -9.22 26.67
CA HIS A 89 5.67 -9.68 25.33
C HIS A 89 4.19 -9.56 24.97
N CYS A 90 3.95 -9.51 23.66
CA CYS A 90 2.64 -9.77 23.07
C CYS A 90 2.81 -10.91 22.04
N HIS A 91 2.00 -10.97 20.97
CA HIS A 91 2.22 -11.98 19.92
C HIS A 91 3.48 -11.69 19.12
N VAL A 92 3.59 -10.50 18.51
CA VAL A 92 4.67 -10.14 17.56
C VAL A 92 5.75 -9.23 18.17
N GLY A 93 5.42 -8.49 19.23
CA GLY A 93 6.34 -7.53 19.85
C GLY A 93 6.40 -6.18 19.12
N VAL A 94 5.31 -5.76 18.48
CA VAL A 94 5.21 -4.56 17.62
C VAL A 94 4.32 -3.47 18.21
N SER A 95 3.09 -3.80 18.64
CA SER A 95 2.12 -2.78 19.09
C SER A 95 1.89 -2.81 20.61
N ARG A 96 1.24 -3.86 21.13
CA ARG A 96 0.89 -3.98 22.57
C ARG A 96 2.09 -3.86 23.51
N SER A 97 3.09 -4.75 23.41
CA SER A 97 4.22 -4.71 24.34
C SER A 97 5.02 -3.41 24.28
N PRO A 98 5.30 -2.82 23.10
CA PRO A 98 5.86 -1.47 22.99
C PRO A 98 5.05 -0.41 23.71
N SER A 99 3.71 -0.43 23.60
CA SER A 99 2.85 0.58 24.20
C SER A 99 3.00 0.62 25.73
N PHE A 100 3.04 -0.53 26.39
CA PHE A 100 3.24 -0.60 27.84
C PHE A 100 4.66 -0.23 28.28
N VAL A 101 5.69 -0.55 27.47
CA VAL A 101 7.06 -0.10 27.76
C VAL A 101 7.18 1.42 27.62
N LEU A 102 6.58 2.03 26.60
CA LEU A 102 6.54 3.49 26.44
C LEU A 102 5.86 4.14 27.64
N ALA A 103 4.69 3.63 28.05
CA ALA A 103 3.98 4.13 29.22
C ALA A 103 4.82 4.03 30.51
N TYR A 104 5.53 2.92 30.69
CA TYR A 104 6.43 2.72 31.84
C TYR A 104 7.62 3.68 31.83
N LEU A 105 8.26 3.86 30.66
CA LEU A 105 9.38 4.80 30.51
C LEU A 105 8.93 6.24 30.81
N MET A 106 7.74 6.64 30.37
CA MET A 106 7.20 7.95 30.69
C MET A 106 6.95 8.12 32.18
N HIS A 107 6.18 7.20 32.77
CA HIS A 107 5.75 7.36 34.16
C HIS A 107 6.85 7.11 35.19
N LYS A 108 7.70 6.10 34.99
CA LYS A 108 8.69 5.66 36.00
C LYS A 108 10.11 6.12 35.72
N LYS A 109 10.41 6.58 34.50
CA LYS A 109 11.74 7.11 34.13
C LYS A 109 11.70 8.58 33.74
N GLU A 110 10.55 9.25 33.89
CA GLU A 110 10.36 10.68 33.63
C GLU A 110 10.84 11.10 32.24
N ARG A 111 10.72 10.19 31.26
CA ARG A 111 11.06 10.45 29.86
C ARG A 111 9.82 10.91 29.12
N ASN A 112 9.96 11.85 28.20
CA ASN A 112 8.84 12.18 27.33
C ASN A 112 8.59 11.03 26.31
N LEU A 113 7.43 11.01 25.66
CA LEU A 113 7.03 9.97 24.72
C LEU A 113 8.02 9.82 23.57
N ARG A 114 8.50 10.94 23.01
CA ARG A 114 9.48 10.95 21.91
C ARG A 114 10.78 10.25 22.29
N THR A 115 11.43 10.70 23.36
CA THR A 115 12.70 10.13 23.82
C THR A 115 12.55 8.70 24.32
N SER A 116 11.35 8.30 24.74
CA SER A 116 11.00 6.91 25.05
C SER A 116 10.89 6.06 23.79
N TYR A 117 10.24 6.59 22.75
CA TYR A 117 10.10 5.94 21.45
C TYR A 117 11.44 5.77 20.73
N GLU A 118 12.30 6.78 20.77
CA GLU A 118 13.67 6.73 20.23
C GLU A 118 14.50 5.63 20.90
N LEU A 119 14.46 5.57 22.25
CA LEU A 119 15.13 4.51 23.01
C LEU A 119 14.61 3.14 22.59
N LEU A 120 13.29 2.97 22.54
CA LEU A 120 12.65 1.72 22.18
C LEU A 120 13.03 1.28 20.75
N SER A 121 12.97 2.21 19.80
CA SER A 121 13.25 1.97 18.38
C SER A 121 14.73 1.66 18.13
N SER A 122 15.63 2.24 18.94
CA SER A 122 17.06 1.91 18.89
C SER A 122 17.35 0.46 19.32
N ALA A 123 16.55 -0.08 20.26
CA ALA A 123 16.69 -1.44 20.76
C ALA A 123 15.90 -2.47 19.95
N ARG A 124 14.79 -2.07 19.31
CA ARG A 124 13.95 -2.92 18.44
C ARG A 124 13.35 -2.10 17.31
N LYS A 125 13.80 -2.35 16.07
CA LYS A 125 13.47 -1.52 14.88
C LYS A 125 12.00 -1.54 14.45
N HIS A 126 11.24 -2.58 14.78
CA HIS A 126 9.89 -2.81 14.26
C HIS A 126 8.79 -2.46 15.28
N VAL A 127 9.07 -1.59 16.24
CA VAL A 127 8.06 -1.14 17.20
C VAL A 127 7.12 -0.14 16.52
N SER A 128 5.82 -0.34 16.71
CA SER A 128 4.75 0.52 16.20
C SER A 128 3.46 0.25 16.99
N PRO A 129 3.22 0.97 18.11
CA PRO A 129 1.92 1.04 18.75
C PRO A 129 0.82 1.34 17.74
N ASN A 130 -0.33 0.66 17.86
CA ASN A 130 -1.50 1.05 17.07
C ASN A 130 -1.95 2.48 17.42
N HIS A 131 -2.77 3.07 16.54
CA HIS A 131 -3.17 4.47 16.66
C HIS A 131 -3.90 4.82 17.97
N GLY A 132 -4.79 3.94 18.43
CA GLY A 132 -5.54 4.17 19.66
C GLY A 132 -4.64 4.14 20.89
N PHE A 133 -3.64 3.25 20.89
CA PHE A 133 -2.63 3.22 21.95
C PHE A 133 -1.74 4.46 21.90
N LEU A 134 -1.29 4.88 20.72
CA LEU A 134 -0.45 6.07 20.60
C LEU A 134 -1.18 7.34 21.06
N GLN A 135 -2.47 7.51 20.71
CA GLN A 135 -3.30 8.62 21.20
C GLN A 135 -3.44 8.60 22.73
N GLN A 136 -3.68 7.42 23.33
CA GLN A 136 -3.73 7.28 24.78
C GLN A 136 -2.37 7.60 25.42
N LEU A 137 -1.25 7.21 24.81
CA LEU A 137 0.10 7.52 25.30
C LEU A 137 0.41 9.02 25.22
N MET A 138 -0.04 9.71 24.17
CA MET A 138 0.10 11.16 24.04
C MET A 138 -0.75 11.90 25.08
N ALA A 139 -2.01 11.50 25.26
CA ALA A 139 -2.87 12.06 26.30
C ALA A 139 -2.30 11.79 27.71
N TYR A 140 -1.70 10.61 27.90
CA TYR A 140 -1.04 10.26 29.14
C TYR A 140 0.23 11.10 29.37
N GLU A 141 1.04 11.32 28.35
CA GLU A 141 2.19 12.22 28.40
C GLU A 141 1.79 13.64 28.82
N ASP A 142 0.76 14.20 28.19
CA ASP A 142 0.21 15.52 28.55
C ASP A 142 -0.22 15.55 30.02
N SER A 143 -0.88 14.49 30.49
CA SER A 143 -1.28 14.38 31.90
C SER A 143 -0.10 14.31 32.88
N LEU A 144 1.05 13.78 32.46
CA LEU A 144 2.25 13.64 33.29
C LEU A 144 3.13 14.89 33.28
N PHE A 145 3.28 15.53 32.12
CA PHE A 145 4.28 16.58 31.91
C PHE A 145 3.68 17.94 31.52
N GLY A 146 2.36 18.03 31.29
CA GLY A 146 1.68 19.24 30.84
C GLY A 146 2.03 19.65 29.40
N SER A 147 2.63 18.73 28.63
CA SER A 147 2.96 18.93 27.23
C SER A 147 3.14 17.59 26.53
N ILE A 148 2.78 17.54 25.25
CA ILE A 148 3.05 16.44 24.33
C ILE A 148 4.36 16.67 23.59
N SER A 149 5.27 15.70 23.62
CA SER A 149 6.58 15.78 22.93
C SER A 149 6.54 15.25 21.51
N ILE A 150 5.55 14.41 21.19
CA ILE A 150 5.22 14.07 19.82
C ILE A 150 4.07 14.98 19.43
N ASN A 151 4.41 16.07 18.73
CA ASN A 151 3.44 17.02 18.21
C ASN A 151 3.41 16.96 16.69
N PHE A 152 2.23 17.10 16.11
CA PHE A 152 1.95 16.81 14.70
C PHE A 152 2.12 18.04 13.79
N ASP A 153 3.16 18.85 14.01
CA ASP A 153 3.46 20.08 13.24
C ASP A 153 4.61 19.87 12.24
N ALA A 154 4.53 20.51 11.07
CA ALA A 154 5.20 20.14 9.81
C ALA A 154 6.74 19.98 9.77
N ASP A 155 7.50 20.33 10.81
CA ASP A 155 8.97 20.42 10.79
C ASP A 155 9.71 19.29 11.53
N ASP A 156 9.00 18.29 12.06
CA ASP A 156 9.60 17.19 12.83
C ASP A 156 9.53 15.82 12.10
N PRO A 157 10.63 15.06 12.01
CA PRO A 157 10.69 13.79 11.27
C PRO A 157 9.82 12.66 11.86
N PHE A 158 9.21 12.86 13.03
CA PHE A 158 8.20 11.98 13.63
C PHE A 158 6.76 12.46 13.42
N VAL A 159 6.54 13.48 12.58
CA VAL A 159 5.22 14.09 12.42
C VAL A 159 4.33 13.26 11.53
N CYS A 160 3.24 12.84 12.14
CA CYS A 160 2.08 12.32 11.48
C CYS A 160 1.12 13.48 11.22
N PHE A 161 0.75 13.71 9.97
CA PHE A 161 -0.13 14.83 9.65
C PHE A 161 -1.58 14.40 9.89
N THR A 162 -2.07 14.70 11.09
CA THR A 162 -3.47 14.40 11.42
C THR A 162 -4.41 15.26 10.58
N VAL A 163 -5.41 14.62 10.01
CA VAL A 163 -6.43 15.32 9.23
C VAL A 163 -7.24 16.23 10.15
N PRO A 164 -7.47 17.51 9.79
CA PRO A 164 -8.29 18.41 10.58
C PRO A 164 -9.70 17.85 10.83
N THR A 165 -10.31 18.19 11.97
CA THR A 165 -11.71 17.86 12.26
C THR A 165 -12.55 19.14 12.35
N PRO A 166 -13.51 19.36 11.42
CA PRO A 166 -13.90 18.51 10.29
C PRO A 166 -12.86 18.51 9.15
N PRO A 167 -12.80 17.44 8.32
CA PRO A 167 -11.90 17.38 7.18
C PRO A 167 -12.24 18.46 6.14
N PRO A 168 -11.24 18.99 5.41
CA PRO A 168 -11.46 20.05 4.44
C PRO A 168 -12.19 19.49 3.20
N SER A 169 -13.42 19.91 2.94
CA SER A 169 -14.21 19.42 1.81
C SER A 169 -13.72 19.98 0.47
N ASN A 170 -13.65 19.11 -0.54
CA ASN A 170 -13.22 19.43 -1.91
C ASN A 170 -11.85 20.13 -1.99
N ALA A 171 -10.94 19.77 -1.08
CA ALA A 171 -9.63 20.36 -0.98
C ALA A 171 -8.56 19.29 -0.75
N TRP A 172 -7.34 19.62 -1.16
CA TRP A 172 -6.15 18.82 -0.87
C TRP A 172 -5.56 19.20 0.48
N PHE A 173 -5.14 18.19 1.23
CA PHE A 173 -4.43 18.32 2.49
C PHE A 173 -3.09 17.61 2.38
N PHE A 174 -2.00 18.31 2.65
CA PHE A 174 -0.68 17.71 2.68
C PHE A 174 -0.55 16.80 3.91
N VAL A 175 -0.22 15.52 3.67
CA VAL A 175 -0.13 14.52 4.75
C VAL A 175 1.30 14.09 5.07
N GLY A 176 2.28 14.84 4.59
CA GLY A 176 3.69 14.56 4.81
C GLY A 176 4.36 13.87 3.63
N ASN A 177 5.53 13.32 3.91
CA ASN A 177 6.43 12.78 2.91
C ASN A 177 6.78 11.33 3.24
N MET A 178 6.90 10.50 2.21
CA MET A 178 7.59 9.22 2.29
C MET A 178 9.09 9.44 2.58
N SER A 179 9.76 8.44 3.14
CA SER A 179 11.20 8.45 3.45
C SER A 179 12.08 8.60 2.20
N SER A 180 11.58 8.14 1.05
CA SER A 180 12.32 8.16 -0.22
C SER A 180 11.49 8.76 -1.35
N ILE A 181 12.13 9.60 -2.15
CA ILE A 181 11.56 10.09 -3.42
C ILE A 181 11.38 8.91 -4.38
N ARG A 182 10.19 8.80 -4.98
CA ARG A 182 9.87 7.66 -5.85
C ARG A 182 8.77 7.98 -6.85
N TYR A 183 8.92 7.44 -8.05
CA TYR A 183 7.88 7.36 -9.07
C TYR A 183 7.85 5.94 -9.65
N LEU A 184 6.77 5.58 -10.37
CA LEU A 184 6.58 4.21 -10.89
C LEU A 184 6.59 3.12 -9.81
N HIS A 185 6.19 3.51 -8.58
CA HIS A 185 5.94 2.62 -7.46
C HIS A 185 4.48 2.15 -7.47
N THR A 186 4.13 1.26 -6.56
CA THR A 186 2.74 0.86 -6.31
C THR A 186 2.31 1.26 -4.91
N SER A 187 1.01 1.52 -4.76
CA SER A 187 0.36 1.76 -3.47
C SER A 187 -0.84 0.83 -3.38
N THR A 188 -0.87 0.01 -2.34
CA THR A 188 -1.88 -1.03 -2.14
C THR A 188 -2.60 -0.77 -0.82
N LEU A 189 -3.92 -0.60 -0.89
CA LEU A 189 -4.76 -0.52 0.31
C LEU A 189 -4.74 -1.88 1.03
N ILE A 190 -4.48 -1.85 2.33
CA ILE A 190 -4.52 -3.00 3.21
C ILE A 190 -5.89 -3.00 3.89
N SER A 191 -6.79 -3.86 3.41
CA SER A 191 -8.20 -3.88 3.82
C SER A 191 -8.46 -4.18 5.30
N GLN A 192 -7.47 -4.68 6.04
CA GLN A 192 -7.63 -5.03 7.46
C GLN A 192 -7.54 -3.83 8.38
N ASP A 193 -6.77 -2.80 8.01
CA ASP A 193 -6.47 -1.64 8.85
C ASP A 193 -6.53 -0.30 8.10
N ASP A 194 -7.03 -0.33 6.86
CA ASP A 194 -7.13 0.81 5.93
C ASP A 194 -5.80 1.52 5.64
N SER A 195 -4.67 0.90 5.99
CA SER A 195 -3.36 1.46 5.71
C SER A 195 -3.00 1.32 4.23
N VAL A 196 -2.08 2.15 3.73
CA VAL A 196 -1.64 2.13 2.34
C VAL A 196 -0.18 1.74 2.27
N LEU A 197 0.08 0.51 1.84
CA LEU A 197 1.43 0.00 1.63
C LEU A 197 1.99 0.54 0.31
N ILE A 198 3.06 1.32 0.40
CA ILE A 198 3.79 1.91 -0.72
C ILE A 198 5.06 1.11 -0.93
N THR A 199 5.24 0.55 -2.13
CA THR A 199 6.35 -0.39 -2.40
C THR A 199 7.16 -0.01 -3.64
N GLY A 200 8.48 -0.08 -3.51
CA GLY A 200 9.41 0.06 -4.63
C GLY A 200 9.37 1.41 -5.33
N GLY A 201 9.56 1.41 -6.65
CA GLY A 201 9.70 2.62 -7.44
C GLY A 201 11.14 3.00 -7.72
N TYR A 202 11.31 4.09 -8.46
CA TYR A 202 12.61 4.58 -8.92
C TYR A 202 12.84 5.99 -8.40
N ASN A 203 14.04 6.25 -7.88
CA ASN A 203 14.40 7.54 -7.28
C ASN A 203 15.24 8.44 -8.21
N ALA A 204 15.18 8.20 -9.53
CA ALA A 204 16.06 8.76 -10.57
C ALA A 204 17.52 8.26 -10.58
N VAL A 205 17.92 7.41 -9.64
CA VAL A 205 19.25 6.78 -9.61
C VAL A 205 19.12 5.27 -9.65
N VAL A 206 18.42 4.68 -8.69
CA VAL A 206 18.22 3.24 -8.50
C VAL A 206 16.76 2.88 -8.25
N GLY A 207 16.40 1.65 -8.59
CA GLY A 207 15.17 1.04 -8.08
C GLY A 207 15.23 0.89 -6.57
N LEU A 208 14.08 0.95 -5.90
CA LEU A 208 13.97 0.84 -4.46
C LEU A 208 13.42 -0.53 -4.05
N ALA A 209 13.97 -1.10 -2.97
CA ALA A 209 13.40 -2.27 -2.27
C ALA A 209 12.55 -1.86 -1.06
N SER A 210 12.72 -0.61 -0.59
CA SER A 210 12.02 -0.07 0.58
C SER A 210 10.52 -0.11 0.39
N THR A 211 9.83 -0.48 1.46
CA THR A 211 8.38 -0.34 1.59
C THR A 211 8.06 0.54 2.79
N GLU A 212 6.96 1.26 2.70
CA GLU A 212 6.48 2.18 3.74
C GLU A 212 4.97 2.09 3.79
N ASN A 213 4.39 2.30 4.96
CA ASN A 213 2.95 2.24 5.17
C ASN A 213 2.44 3.62 5.57
N TYR A 214 1.43 4.14 4.88
CA TYR A 214 0.68 5.31 5.35
C TYR A 214 -0.50 4.82 6.19
N ILE A 215 -0.64 5.33 7.41
CA ILE A 215 -1.69 4.94 8.36
C ILE A 215 -2.67 6.10 8.50
N PRO A 216 -3.86 6.05 7.84
CA PRO A 216 -4.77 7.20 7.81
C PRO A 216 -5.26 7.67 9.18
N SER A 217 -5.43 6.76 10.14
CA SER A 217 -5.92 7.10 11.47
C SER A 217 -4.95 7.92 12.32
N THR A 218 -3.65 7.87 12.01
CA THR A 218 -2.63 8.71 12.64
C THR A 218 -2.10 9.79 11.72
N GLY A 219 -2.24 9.62 10.41
CA GLY A 219 -1.55 10.45 9.42
C GLY A 219 -0.05 10.17 9.32
N CYS A 220 0.42 9.04 9.87
CA CYS A 220 1.85 8.71 9.92
C CYS A 220 2.29 7.94 8.66
N PHE A 221 3.55 8.16 8.27
CA PHE A 221 4.31 7.19 7.49
C PHE A 221 5.13 6.29 8.41
N GLN A 222 5.10 4.99 8.16
CA GLN A 222 5.89 3.99 8.88
C GLN A 222 6.79 3.23 7.91
N THR A 223 8.09 3.18 8.18
CA THR A 223 9.01 2.31 7.43
C THR A 223 8.71 0.84 7.72
N MET A 224 8.57 0.04 6.66
CA MET A 224 8.28 -1.39 6.75
C MET A 224 9.48 -2.21 6.24
N SER A 225 9.37 -3.55 6.33
CA SER A 225 10.38 -4.46 5.80
C SER A 225 10.57 -4.28 4.29
N SER A 226 11.79 -4.47 3.78
CA SER A 226 12.06 -4.30 2.35
C SER A 226 11.73 -5.56 1.54
N MET A 227 11.37 -5.39 0.27
CA MET A 227 11.20 -6.48 -0.70
C MET A 227 12.52 -7.23 -0.92
N SER A 228 12.46 -8.45 -1.47
CA SER A 228 13.67 -9.26 -1.72
C SER A 228 14.61 -8.63 -2.75
N VAL A 229 14.04 -7.89 -3.70
CA VAL A 229 14.76 -7.21 -4.78
C VAL A 229 14.14 -5.84 -5.01
N ALA A 230 15.00 -4.84 -5.20
CA ALA A 230 14.56 -3.50 -5.59
C ALA A 230 13.88 -3.52 -6.96
N ARG A 231 12.70 -2.89 -7.08
CA ARG A 231 11.91 -2.92 -8.31
C ARG A 231 11.05 -1.67 -8.51
N TYR A 232 10.84 -1.32 -9.76
CA TYR A 232 9.85 -0.34 -10.23
C TYR A 232 9.11 -0.91 -11.45
N LEU A 233 7.96 -0.34 -11.83
CA LEU A 233 7.09 -0.90 -12.90
C LEU A 233 6.61 -2.34 -12.62
N HIS A 234 6.56 -2.71 -11.36
CA HIS A 234 5.94 -3.94 -10.86
C HIS A 234 4.45 -3.72 -10.59
N THR A 235 3.74 -4.81 -10.33
CA THR A 235 2.38 -4.75 -9.75
C THR A 235 2.43 -5.16 -8.29
N ALA A 236 1.49 -4.68 -7.49
CA ALA A 236 1.33 -5.08 -6.09
C ALA A 236 -0.16 -5.19 -5.76
N ASP A 237 -0.59 -6.39 -5.37
CA ASP A 237 -2.00 -6.71 -5.19
C ASP A 237 -2.19 -7.40 -3.83
N GLN A 238 -3.13 -6.93 -3.02
CA GLN A 238 -3.50 -7.63 -1.80
C GLN A 238 -4.33 -8.87 -2.15
N LEU A 239 -3.89 -10.03 -1.69
CA LEU A 239 -4.63 -11.27 -1.84
C LEU A 239 -5.59 -11.41 -0.66
N SER A 240 -6.85 -11.01 -0.80
CA SER A 240 -7.82 -11.02 0.31
C SER A 240 -8.02 -12.39 0.98
N SER A 241 -7.71 -13.51 0.31
CA SER A 241 -7.69 -14.84 0.93
C SER A 241 -6.54 -15.05 1.94
N LEU A 242 -5.53 -14.18 1.91
CA LEU A 242 -4.36 -14.17 2.79
C LEU A 242 -4.31 -12.78 3.44
N SER A 243 -5.02 -12.61 4.55
CA SER A 243 -5.37 -11.31 5.17
C SER A 243 -4.21 -10.46 5.69
N SER A 244 -2.97 -10.73 5.28
CA SER A 244 -1.80 -9.87 5.54
C SER A 244 -0.82 -9.83 4.37
N PHE A 245 -1.06 -10.56 3.27
CA PHE A 245 -0.07 -10.70 2.21
C PHE A 245 -0.40 -9.86 0.99
N VAL A 246 0.65 -9.21 0.48
CA VAL A 246 0.66 -8.52 -0.80
C VAL A 246 1.57 -9.31 -1.73
N ILE A 247 1.09 -9.61 -2.94
CA ILE A 247 1.95 -10.17 -3.98
C ILE A 247 2.51 -9.03 -4.83
N ILE A 248 3.84 -8.96 -4.90
CA ILE A 248 4.57 -7.92 -5.61
C ILE A 248 5.31 -8.58 -6.78
N ALA A 249 4.85 -8.38 -8.01
CA ALA A 249 5.28 -9.19 -9.15
C ALA A 249 6.07 -8.41 -10.21
N GLY A 250 7.15 -9.03 -10.71
CA GLY A 250 7.95 -8.54 -11.84
C GLY A 250 8.55 -7.16 -11.60
N GLY A 251 8.59 -6.33 -12.63
CA GLY A 251 9.21 -5.01 -12.60
C GLY A 251 10.66 -5.02 -13.09
N TYR A 252 11.34 -3.90 -12.90
CA TYR A 252 12.69 -3.66 -13.37
C TYR A 252 13.60 -3.28 -12.20
N ASN A 253 14.79 -3.86 -12.16
CA ASN A 253 15.87 -3.52 -11.24
C ASN A 253 17.00 -2.84 -12.02
N THR A 254 17.55 -1.75 -11.48
CA THR A 254 18.58 -0.96 -12.18
C THR A 254 19.86 -1.75 -12.45
N VAL A 255 20.17 -2.78 -11.66
CA VAL A 255 21.38 -3.60 -11.78
C VAL A 255 21.11 -4.88 -12.58
N SER A 256 20.07 -5.63 -12.22
CA SER A 256 19.79 -6.95 -12.83
C SER A 256 18.84 -6.89 -14.04
N GLY A 257 18.27 -5.73 -14.37
CA GLY A 257 17.33 -5.57 -15.47
C GLY A 257 15.92 -6.03 -15.13
N VAL A 258 15.21 -6.57 -16.13
CA VAL A 258 13.83 -7.03 -15.95
C VAL A 258 13.79 -8.23 -15.00
N LEU A 259 12.81 -8.28 -14.11
CA LEU A 259 12.68 -9.32 -13.11
C LEU A 259 11.68 -10.39 -13.56
N ASN A 260 11.99 -11.64 -13.23
CA ASN A 260 11.10 -12.80 -13.31
C ASN A 260 10.74 -13.32 -11.91
N THR A 261 10.74 -12.45 -10.90
CA THR A 261 10.40 -12.82 -9.51
C THR A 261 9.17 -12.08 -9.05
N ALA A 262 8.38 -12.73 -8.21
CA ALA A 262 7.34 -12.12 -7.40
C ALA A 262 7.60 -12.40 -5.92
N ASP A 263 7.30 -11.47 -5.04
CA ASP A 263 7.36 -11.65 -3.60
C ASP A 263 5.94 -11.76 -3.07
N LEU A 264 5.61 -12.88 -2.42
CA LEU A 264 4.45 -12.96 -1.53
C LEU A 264 4.92 -12.43 -0.17
N PHE A 265 4.57 -11.18 0.10
CA PHE A 265 5.16 -10.35 1.15
C PHE A 265 4.13 -10.04 2.24
N ASP A 266 4.47 -10.35 3.48
CA ASP A 266 3.77 -9.85 4.66
C ASP A 266 4.52 -8.60 5.16
N PRO A 267 3.95 -7.39 4.97
CA PRO A 267 4.60 -6.14 5.34
C PRO A 267 4.78 -6.00 6.85
N MET A 268 3.90 -6.60 7.66
CA MET A 268 3.92 -6.45 9.12
C MET A 268 5.02 -7.27 9.77
N THR A 269 5.23 -8.50 9.28
CA THR A 269 6.24 -9.42 9.83
C THR A 269 7.55 -9.41 9.05
N GLY A 270 7.55 -8.89 7.82
CA GLY A 270 8.69 -8.97 6.90
C GLY A 270 8.89 -10.36 6.29
N ASN A 271 7.95 -11.28 6.49
CA ASN A 271 8.02 -12.60 5.87
C ASN A 271 7.87 -12.48 4.35
N ILE A 272 8.80 -13.10 3.60
CA ILE A 272 8.81 -13.10 2.14
C ILE A 272 8.90 -14.53 1.64
N ILE A 273 8.00 -14.89 0.73
CA ILE A 273 8.12 -16.08 -0.12
C ILE A 273 8.36 -15.60 -1.55
N THR A 274 9.58 -15.76 -2.05
CA THR A 274 9.93 -15.41 -3.43
C THR A 274 9.49 -16.52 -4.38
N ILE A 275 8.78 -16.13 -5.44
CA ILE A 275 8.16 -16.98 -6.44
C ILE A 275 8.79 -16.66 -7.80
N SER A 276 9.22 -17.68 -8.53
CA SER A 276 9.73 -17.52 -9.89
C SER A 276 8.58 -17.47 -10.91
N LEU A 277 8.56 -16.42 -11.72
CA LEU A 277 7.74 -16.28 -12.91
C LEU A 277 8.43 -17.01 -14.09
N THR A 278 7.64 -17.56 -15.01
CA THR A 278 8.16 -18.29 -16.18
C THR A 278 8.76 -17.39 -17.25
N SER A 279 8.54 -16.06 -17.19
CA SER A 279 9.21 -15.06 -18.02
C SER A 279 9.44 -13.76 -17.25
N LEU A 280 10.47 -13.05 -17.67
CA LEU A 280 10.78 -11.68 -17.27
C LEU A 280 9.60 -10.77 -17.65
N ARG A 281 9.19 -9.89 -16.74
CA ARG A 281 8.04 -9.00 -17.00
C ARG A 281 8.14 -7.68 -16.24
N TYR A 282 7.99 -6.55 -16.93
CA TYR A 282 7.82 -5.21 -16.33
C TYR A 282 6.77 -4.40 -17.08
N ALA A 283 6.21 -3.37 -16.42
CA ALA A 283 5.11 -2.54 -16.90
C ALA A 283 3.90 -3.34 -17.43
N HIS A 284 3.71 -4.52 -16.83
CA HIS A 284 2.52 -5.33 -16.99
C HIS A 284 1.44 -4.83 -16.05
N ARG A 285 0.23 -5.35 -16.24
CA ARG A 285 -0.89 -5.09 -15.35
C ARG A 285 -1.35 -6.35 -14.67
N SER A 286 -1.87 -6.19 -13.47
CA SER A 286 -2.45 -7.24 -12.66
C SER A 286 -3.95 -7.04 -12.56
N VAL A 287 -4.68 -8.15 -12.39
CA VAL A 287 -6.10 -8.14 -12.04
C VAL A 287 -6.41 -9.31 -11.13
N LEU A 288 -7.12 -9.04 -10.03
CA LEU A 288 -7.49 -10.02 -9.02
C LEU A 288 -8.92 -10.53 -9.27
N PHE A 289 -9.14 -11.83 -9.13
CA PHE A 289 -10.44 -12.49 -9.21
C PHE A 289 -10.70 -13.35 -7.97
N ASN A 290 -11.96 -13.36 -7.51
CA ASN A 290 -12.45 -14.25 -6.45
C ASN A 290 -11.49 -14.35 -5.25
N ALA A 291 -11.00 -13.20 -4.78
CA ALA A 291 -10.15 -13.04 -3.61
C ALA A 291 -8.77 -13.77 -3.62
N SER A 292 -8.46 -14.60 -4.62
CA SER A 292 -7.39 -15.60 -4.53
C SER A 292 -6.66 -15.91 -5.85
N LYS A 293 -7.14 -15.38 -6.99
CA LYS A 293 -6.52 -15.59 -8.30
C LYS A 293 -6.05 -14.27 -8.86
N LEU A 294 -4.77 -14.18 -9.20
CA LEU A 294 -4.19 -13.01 -9.85
C LEU A 294 -3.85 -13.34 -11.29
N VAL A 295 -4.07 -12.42 -12.21
CA VAL A 295 -3.58 -12.56 -13.60
C VAL A 295 -2.65 -11.41 -13.93
N LEU A 296 -1.42 -11.72 -14.34
CA LEU A 296 -0.46 -10.76 -14.87
C LEU A 296 -0.57 -10.74 -16.38
N ILE A 297 -0.80 -9.57 -16.98
CA ILE A 297 -1.10 -9.43 -18.41
C ILE A 297 -0.13 -8.45 -19.08
N GLY A 298 0.40 -8.84 -20.23
CA GLY A 298 1.18 -7.98 -21.10
C GLY A 298 2.49 -7.45 -20.51
N GLY A 299 2.93 -6.27 -20.93
CA GLY A 299 4.19 -5.67 -20.50
C GLY A 299 5.36 -6.05 -21.43
N GLY A 300 6.59 -5.98 -20.93
CA GLY A 300 7.79 -6.33 -21.70
C GLY A 300 8.73 -7.26 -20.93
N ASN A 301 9.59 -8.00 -21.65
CA ASN A 301 10.59 -8.90 -21.07
C ASN A 301 12.04 -8.35 -21.14
N GLY A 302 12.20 -7.11 -21.63
CA GLY A 302 13.50 -6.45 -21.85
C GLY A 302 14.02 -6.54 -23.29
N VAL A 303 13.39 -7.36 -24.13
CA VAL A 303 13.71 -7.52 -25.56
C VAL A 303 12.49 -7.23 -26.43
N THR A 304 11.33 -7.77 -26.06
CA THR A 304 10.05 -7.62 -26.77
C THR A 304 8.93 -7.29 -25.80
N THR A 305 7.81 -6.80 -26.35
CA THR A 305 6.54 -6.76 -25.63
C THR A 305 5.92 -8.15 -25.56
N ILE A 306 5.02 -8.36 -24.58
CA ILE A 306 4.43 -9.65 -24.27
C ILE A 306 2.93 -9.62 -24.59
N ALA A 307 2.44 -10.61 -25.34
CA ALA A 307 1.01 -10.80 -25.64
C ALA A 307 0.31 -11.82 -24.73
N THR A 308 1.03 -12.46 -23.82
CA THR A 308 0.53 -13.53 -22.96
C THR A 308 0.35 -13.07 -21.51
N GLY A 309 -0.35 -13.89 -20.73
CA GLY A 309 -0.55 -13.67 -19.30
C GLY A 309 -0.17 -14.86 -18.43
N TYR A 310 -0.02 -14.60 -17.13
CA TYR A 310 0.24 -15.62 -16.10
C TYR A 310 -0.86 -15.59 -15.05
N VAL A 311 -1.37 -16.76 -14.71
CA VAL A 311 -2.41 -16.95 -13.71
C VAL A 311 -1.78 -17.50 -12.45
N LEU A 312 -1.87 -16.74 -11.36
CA LEU A 312 -1.60 -17.18 -10.01
C LEU A 312 -2.81 -17.96 -9.49
N THR A 313 -2.58 -19.16 -8.95
CA THR A 313 -3.58 -19.89 -8.16
C THR A 313 -2.97 -20.26 -6.80
N ILE A 314 -3.42 -19.60 -5.74
CA ILE A 314 -2.96 -19.87 -4.37
C ILE A 314 -3.35 -21.30 -3.99
N GLY A 315 -2.43 -22.03 -3.34
CA GLY A 315 -2.61 -23.42 -2.92
C GLY A 315 -2.31 -24.48 -3.99
N SER A 316 -1.85 -24.06 -5.18
CA SER A 316 -1.38 -24.97 -6.24
C SER A 316 0.11 -25.32 -6.05
N PRO A 317 0.57 -26.55 -6.39
CA PRO A 317 2.00 -26.90 -6.45
C PRO A 317 2.78 -26.00 -7.42
N SER A 318 2.12 -25.53 -8.48
CA SER A 318 2.61 -24.50 -9.39
C SER A 318 1.84 -23.22 -9.16
N LEU A 319 2.44 -22.27 -8.42
CA LEU A 319 1.77 -21.01 -8.09
C LEU A 319 1.36 -20.24 -9.36
N PHE A 320 2.24 -20.13 -10.36
CA PHE A 320 1.93 -19.49 -11.64
C PHE A 320 1.86 -20.48 -12.81
N THR A 321 0.82 -20.35 -13.63
CA THR A 321 0.65 -21.08 -14.90
C THR A 321 0.36 -20.11 -16.04
N ASN A 322 0.65 -20.49 -17.28
CA ASN A 322 0.32 -19.69 -18.45
C ASN A 322 -1.21 -19.54 -18.60
N ALA A 323 -1.65 -18.35 -19.00
CA ALA A 323 -2.97 -18.17 -19.58
C ALA A 323 -3.07 -18.91 -20.93
N ASN A 324 -4.26 -19.38 -21.27
CA ASN A 324 -4.58 -19.95 -22.56
C ASN A 324 -4.68 -18.85 -23.63
N ASN A 325 -4.23 -19.16 -24.85
CA ASN A 325 -4.15 -18.24 -25.97
C ASN A 325 -3.25 -17.01 -25.69
N ALA A 326 -3.19 -16.09 -26.66
CA ALA A 326 -2.49 -14.83 -26.56
C ALA A 326 -3.35 -13.70 -27.14
N MET A 327 -3.09 -12.48 -26.71
CA MET A 327 -3.62 -11.28 -27.36
C MET A 327 -3.05 -11.15 -28.78
N LEU A 328 -3.82 -10.56 -29.70
CA LEU A 328 -3.35 -10.34 -31.07
C LEU A 328 -2.15 -9.39 -31.11
N MET A 329 -2.19 -8.36 -30.26
CA MET A 329 -1.10 -7.41 -30.05
C MET A 329 -0.46 -7.63 -28.69
N ALA A 330 0.80 -7.25 -28.55
CA ALA A 330 1.57 -7.34 -27.31
C ALA A 330 1.65 -5.95 -26.68
N PRO A 331 0.71 -5.58 -25.77
CA PRO A 331 0.57 -4.21 -25.34
C PRO A 331 1.53 -3.88 -24.19
N PHE A 332 2.16 -2.72 -24.31
CA PHE A 332 2.95 -2.06 -23.28
C PHE A 332 2.26 -0.75 -22.86
N TRP A 333 2.29 -0.35 -21.59
CA TRP A 333 1.56 0.84 -21.09
C TRP A 333 0.06 0.87 -21.38
N HIS A 334 -0.56 -0.30 -21.31
CA HIS A 334 -2.00 -0.51 -21.48
C HIS A 334 -2.73 -0.48 -20.13
N THR A 335 -4.06 -0.56 -20.21
CA THR A 335 -4.96 -0.72 -19.07
C THR A 335 -5.56 -2.12 -19.06
N VAL A 336 -5.82 -2.61 -17.85
CA VAL A 336 -6.51 -3.88 -17.58
C VAL A 336 -7.58 -3.58 -16.53
N THR A 337 -8.82 -3.92 -16.84
CA THR A 337 -9.98 -3.56 -16.02
C THR A 337 -10.91 -4.76 -15.88
N ASP A 338 -11.18 -5.19 -14.65
CA ASP A 338 -12.24 -6.15 -14.33
C ASP A 338 -13.60 -5.51 -14.58
N LEU A 339 -14.46 -6.19 -15.34
CA LEU A 339 -15.79 -5.69 -15.68
C LEU A 339 -16.80 -5.89 -14.56
N GLY A 340 -16.47 -6.52 -13.43
CA GLY A 340 -17.22 -6.41 -12.16
C GLY A 340 -18.72 -6.74 -12.17
N ASP A 341 -19.24 -7.23 -13.29
CA ASP A 341 -20.65 -7.50 -13.61
C ASP A 341 -20.98 -9.00 -13.49
N ASN A 342 -20.11 -9.75 -12.80
CA ASN A 342 -20.11 -11.21 -12.71
C ASN A 342 -19.87 -11.95 -14.03
N SER A 343 -19.48 -11.28 -15.12
CA SER A 343 -19.12 -11.94 -16.38
C SER A 343 -17.77 -12.68 -16.31
N TYR A 344 -16.95 -12.39 -15.29
CA TYR A 344 -15.55 -12.83 -15.20
C TYR A 344 -14.69 -12.38 -16.39
N LEU A 345 -15.11 -11.30 -17.06
CA LEU A 345 -14.39 -10.69 -18.16
C LEU A 345 -13.50 -9.56 -17.67
N VAL A 346 -12.33 -9.48 -18.30
CA VAL A 346 -11.40 -8.38 -18.15
C VAL A 346 -11.17 -7.72 -19.49
N LEU A 347 -11.31 -6.41 -19.51
CA LEU A 347 -10.97 -5.57 -20.65
C LEU A 347 -9.49 -5.20 -20.60
N ILE A 348 -8.79 -5.47 -21.70
CA ILE A 348 -7.44 -4.98 -21.96
C ILE A 348 -7.55 -3.93 -23.07
N ALA A 349 -7.10 -2.70 -22.82
CA ALA A 349 -7.25 -1.62 -23.79
C ALA A 349 -5.95 -0.88 -24.09
N GLY A 350 -5.71 -0.69 -25.38
CA GLY A 350 -4.65 0.14 -25.92
C GLY A 350 -3.24 -0.34 -25.60
N GLY A 351 -2.36 0.62 -25.32
CA GLY A 351 -0.93 0.42 -25.16
C GLY A 351 -0.15 0.71 -26.44
N MET A 352 1.10 0.27 -26.46
CA MET A 352 2.03 0.44 -27.57
C MET A 352 2.90 -0.81 -27.77
N ASP A 353 3.55 -0.91 -28.92
CA ASP A 353 4.45 -2.01 -29.31
C ASP A 353 5.82 -1.99 -28.62
N GLY A 354 6.04 -1.07 -27.68
CA GLY A 354 7.33 -0.83 -27.04
C GLY A 354 8.25 0.12 -27.82
N SER A 355 7.78 0.65 -28.95
CA SER A 355 8.51 1.61 -29.79
C SER A 355 7.70 2.89 -30.09
N THR A 356 7.07 3.00 -31.26
CA THR A 356 6.35 4.21 -31.72
C THR A 356 4.92 3.92 -32.14
N THR A 357 4.49 2.64 -32.20
CA THR A 357 3.14 2.28 -32.62
C THR A 357 2.21 2.17 -31.43
N PHE A 358 1.14 2.97 -31.42
CA PHE A 358 0.12 2.99 -30.37
C PHE A 358 -1.12 2.24 -30.87
N PHE A 359 -1.81 1.56 -29.96
CA PHE A 359 -2.93 0.69 -30.30
C PHE A 359 -4.27 1.35 -29.95
N SER A 360 -5.24 1.21 -30.85
CA SER A 360 -6.68 1.38 -30.58
C SER A 360 -7.35 0.04 -30.26
N ALA A 361 -6.63 -1.06 -30.49
CA ALA A 361 -7.11 -2.41 -30.25
C ALA A 361 -7.43 -2.63 -28.77
N ILE A 362 -8.43 -3.48 -28.56
CA ILE A 362 -8.78 -4.03 -27.26
C ILE A 362 -8.70 -5.56 -27.32
N ALA A 363 -8.54 -6.18 -26.16
CA ALA A 363 -8.63 -7.62 -26.00
C ALA A 363 -9.47 -7.94 -24.76
N LEU A 364 -10.02 -9.15 -24.72
CA LEU A 364 -10.72 -9.65 -23.54
C LEU A 364 -10.01 -10.87 -22.98
N TYR A 365 -9.99 -10.96 -21.66
CA TYR A 365 -9.58 -12.14 -20.94
C TYR A 365 -10.76 -12.69 -20.13
N GLN A 366 -11.05 -13.98 -20.29
CA GLN A 366 -12.12 -14.65 -19.57
C GLN A 366 -11.55 -15.56 -18.48
N ALA A 367 -11.75 -15.16 -17.22
CA ALA A 367 -11.11 -15.81 -16.07
C ALA A 367 -11.57 -17.25 -15.85
N SER A 368 -12.84 -17.56 -16.16
CA SER A 368 -13.40 -18.92 -16.06
C SER A 368 -12.70 -19.90 -17.01
N LEU A 369 -12.27 -19.42 -18.19
CA LEU A 369 -11.55 -20.20 -19.20
C LEU A 369 -10.02 -20.10 -19.08
N LYS A 370 -9.55 -19.19 -18.22
CA LYS A 370 -8.17 -18.73 -18.13
C LYS A 370 -7.60 -18.30 -19.49
N ALA A 371 -8.45 -17.77 -20.39
CA ALA A 371 -8.11 -17.62 -21.80
C ALA A 371 -8.31 -16.18 -22.31
N PHE A 372 -7.43 -15.75 -23.21
CA PHE A 372 -7.72 -14.61 -24.06
C PHE A 372 -8.73 -15.01 -25.14
N ILE A 373 -9.77 -14.18 -25.31
CA ILE A 373 -10.84 -14.39 -26.28
C ILE A 373 -10.81 -13.26 -27.32
N SER A 374 -11.11 -13.61 -28.58
CA SER A 374 -11.18 -12.63 -29.66
C SER A 374 -12.56 -11.98 -29.70
N LEU A 375 -12.58 -10.66 -29.80
CA LEU A 375 -13.80 -9.90 -30.10
C LEU A 375 -14.14 -10.00 -31.59
N VAL A 376 -15.40 -9.66 -31.92
CA VAL A 376 -15.82 -9.47 -33.31
C VAL A 376 -14.93 -8.41 -33.97
N ALA A 377 -14.53 -8.65 -35.22
CA ALA A 377 -13.70 -7.71 -35.97
C ALA A 377 -14.34 -6.31 -36.01
N GLY A 378 -13.57 -5.28 -35.69
CA GLY A 378 -13.97 -3.87 -35.79
C GLY A 378 -14.19 -3.15 -34.47
N VAL A 379 -14.30 -3.84 -33.33
CA VAL A 379 -14.43 -3.18 -32.03
C VAL A 379 -13.07 -2.62 -31.59
N ASN A 380 -12.90 -1.31 -31.69
CA ASN A 380 -11.68 -0.60 -31.31
C ASN A 380 -12.02 0.68 -30.57
N MET A 381 -11.09 1.16 -29.75
CA MET A 381 -11.17 2.50 -29.18
C MET A 381 -11.28 3.54 -30.31
N PRO A 382 -12.02 4.65 -30.10
CA PRO A 382 -12.13 5.72 -31.10
C PRO A 382 -10.80 6.37 -31.48
N THR A 383 -9.78 6.22 -30.64
CA THR A 383 -8.46 6.81 -30.79
C THR A 383 -7.42 5.83 -30.24
N THR A 384 -6.24 5.76 -30.84
CA THR A 384 -5.11 5.00 -30.27
C THR A 384 -4.71 5.64 -28.94
N ARG A 385 -4.40 4.83 -27.92
CA ARG A 385 -4.04 5.34 -26.59
C ARG A 385 -3.04 4.43 -25.89
N ALA A 386 -1.95 4.97 -25.39
CA ALA A 386 -1.14 4.37 -24.32
C ALA A 386 -0.99 5.37 -23.17
N TYR A 387 -0.55 4.90 -21.99
CA TYR A 387 -0.41 5.74 -20.78
C TYR A 387 -1.72 6.41 -20.31
N HIS A 388 -2.87 5.90 -20.75
CA HIS A 388 -4.19 6.33 -20.31
C HIS A 388 -4.60 5.56 -19.04
N THR A 389 -5.70 5.98 -18.42
CA THR A 389 -6.35 5.24 -17.34
C THR A 389 -7.68 4.66 -17.83
N ALA A 390 -8.14 3.59 -17.20
CA ALA A 390 -9.45 2.99 -17.43
C ALA A 390 -10.10 2.69 -16.08
N THR A 391 -11.34 3.15 -15.90
CA THR A 391 -12.08 3.03 -14.65
C THR A 391 -13.41 2.32 -14.93
N TYR A 392 -13.64 1.18 -14.29
CA TYR A 392 -14.93 0.51 -14.35
C TYR A 392 -15.94 1.26 -13.49
N LEU A 393 -17.12 1.48 -14.05
CA LEU A 393 -18.28 2.07 -13.42
C LEU A 393 -19.29 0.95 -13.20
N PRO A 394 -19.57 0.56 -11.95
CA PRO A 394 -20.53 -0.49 -11.65
C PRO A 394 -21.96 -0.05 -11.98
N ALA A 395 -22.93 -0.89 -11.63
CA ALA A 395 -24.35 -0.56 -11.77
C ALA A 395 -24.66 0.84 -11.20
N PRO A 396 -25.47 1.65 -11.90
CA PRO A 396 -26.29 1.28 -13.06
C PRO A 396 -25.59 1.40 -14.42
N TYR A 397 -24.34 1.86 -14.50
CA TYR A 397 -23.68 2.15 -15.78
C TYR A 397 -23.12 0.89 -16.45
N ASN A 398 -22.45 0.02 -15.70
CA ASN A 398 -21.75 -1.17 -16.21
C ASN A 398 -20.87 -0.85 -17.44
N GLN A 399 -20.02 0.17 -17.28
CA GLN A 399 -19.22 0.76 -18.36
C GLN A 399 -17.78 0.95 -17.92
N VAL A 400 -16.85 0.96 -18.86
CA VAL A 400 -15.46 1.35 -18.61
C VAL A 400 -15.20 2.70 -19.26
N LEU A 401 -14.83 3.69 -18.45
CA LEU A 401 -14.40 4.99 -18.94
C LEU A 401 -12.87 5.00 -19.09
N LEU A 402 -12.40 5.26 -20.31
CA LEU A 402 -10.99 5.46 -20.63
C LEU A 402 -10.72 6.96 -20.75
N THR A 403 -9.66 7.45 -20.10
CA THR A 403 -9.36 8.88 -20.05
C THR A 403 -7.91 9.19 -20.45
N GLY A 404 -7.75 10.20 -21.31
CA GLY A 404 -6.44 10.76 -21.66
C GLY A 404 -5.51 9.78 -22.40
N GLY A 405 -4.23 9.84 -22.03
CA GLY A 405 -3.15 9.09 -22.66
C GLY A 405 -2.49 9.83 -23.81
N ASN A 406 -1.75 9.07 -24.61
CA ASN A 406 -1.02 9.52 -25.78
C ASN A 406 -1.58 8.86 -27.03
N LEU A 407 -1.85 9.66 -28.07
CA LEU A 407 -2.21 9.18 -29.41
C LEU A 407 -0.98 8.56 -30.10
N ASP A 408 0.15 9.26 -29.97
CA ASP A 408 1.46 8.95 -30.51
C ASP A 408 2.55 9.53 -29.59
N SER A 409 3.81 9.56 -30.04
CA SER A 409 4.94 10.07 -29.28
C SER A 409 4.96 11.60 -29.05
N THR A 410 4.07 12.35 -29.71
CA THR A 410 4.03 13.82 -29.76
C THR A 410 2.67 14.41 -29.40
N THR A 411 1.62 13.60 -29.32
CA THR A 411 0.24 14.06 -29.12
C THR A 411 -0.35 13.49 -27.84
N TRP A 412 -0.64 14.38 -26.88
CA TRP A 412 -1.32 14.07 -25.62
C TRP A 412 -2.81 14.32 -25.73
N LEU A 413 -3.62 13.47 -25.10
CA LEU A 413 -5.06 13.46 -25.26
C LEU A 413 -5.76 14.05 -24.03
N HIS A 414 -6.80 14.82 -24.29
CA HIS A 414 -7.78 15.26 -23.28
C HIS A 414 -9.15 14.59 -23.48
N THR A 415 -9.29 13.78 -24.52
CA THR A 415 -10.51 13.07 -24.90
C THR A 415 -10.80 11.86 -24.00
N LEU A 416 -12.07 11.46 -23.96
CA LEU A 416 -12.57 10.27 -23.26
C LEU A 416 -12.99 9.19 -24.27
N ALA A 417 -13.07 7.94 -23.83
CA ALA A 417 -13.74 6.86 -24.57
C ALA A 417 -14.54 5.99 -23.60
N LEU A 418 -15.75 5.59 -24.00
CA LEU A 418 -16.68 4.85 -23.15
C LEU A 418 -16.94 3.48 -23.76
N PHE A 419 -16.66 2.42 -23.00
CA PHE A 419 -16.91 1.04 -23.39
C PHE A 419 -18.07 0.48 -22.57
N ASP A 420 -19.06 -0.08 -23.25
CA ASP A 420 -20.22 -0.72 -22.64
C ASP A 420 -19.93 -2.20 -22.40
N ALA A 421 -19.94 -2.62 -21.12
CA ALA A 421 -19.59 -4.00 -20.76
C ALA A 421 -20.65 -5.01 -21.21
N ALA A 422 -21.92 -4.59 -21.32
CA ALA A 422 -23.02 -5.48 -21.69
C ALA A 422 -23.03 -5.81 -23.20
N SER A 423 -22.88 -4.79 -24.05
CA SER A 423 -22.85 -4.96 -25.52
C SER A 423 -21.45 -5.22 -26.07
N LEU A 424 -20.40 -5.02 -25.26
CA LEU A 424 -19.00 -5.09 -25.64
C LEU A 424 -18.66 -4.15 -26.81
N GLN A 425 -19.26 -2.94 -26.81
CA GLN A 425 -19.08 -1.92 -27.84
C GLN A 425 -18.62 -0.58 -27.23
N PHE A 426 -18.02 0.27 -28.06
CA PHE A 426 -17.76 1.66 -27.69
C PHE A 426 -18.99 2.53 -27.95
N ILE A 427 -19.34 3.36 -26.97
CA ILE A 427 -20.41 4.36 -27.08
C ILE A 427 -19.77 5.70 -27.46
N PRO A 428 -20.32 6.43 -28.45
CA PRO A 428 -19.88 7.78 -28.76
C PRO A 428 -20.00 8.71 -27.55
N LEU A 429 -18.91 9.40 -27.21
CA LEU A 429 -18.86 10.38 -26.12
C LEU A 429 -18.16 11.65 -26.62
N THR A 430 -18.78 12.81 -26.40
CA THR A 430 -18.25 14.12 -26.83
C THR A 430 -17.58 14.89 -25.70
N SER A 431 -17.82 14.49 -24.45
CA SER A 431 -17.20 15.09 -23.26
C SER A 431 -15.69 14.91 -23.28
N THR A 432 -14.97 15.93 -22.82
CA THR A 432 -13.51 15.93 -22.75
C THR A 432 -13.03 16.55 -21.43
N MET A 433 -11.79 16.24 -21.06
CA MET A 433 -11.08 16.91 -19.97
C MET A 433 -10.61 18.30 -20.42
N SER A 434 -10.39 19.17 -19.44
CA SER A 434 -9.90 20.54 -19.64
C SER A 434 -8.44 20.57 -20.07
N ASN A 435 -7.64 19.60 -19.60
CA ASN A 435 -6.22 19.49 -19.91
C ASN A 435 -5.90 18.14 -20.56
N GLN A 436 -4.95 18.13 -21.51
CA GLN A 436 -4.36 16.88 -21.98
C GLN A 436 -3.56 16.26 -20.84
N ARG A 437 -3.77 14.96 -20.59
CA ARG A 437 -3.04 14.26 -19.53
C ARG A 437 -2.77 12.82 -19.91
N SER A 438 -1.53 12.39 -19.69
CA SER A 438 -1.15 10.98 -19.66
C SER A 438 -0.39 10.67 -18.38
N ARG A 439 -0.29 9.39 -18.02
CA ARG A 439 0.38 8.94 -16.78
C ARG A 439 -0.21 9.56 -15.50
N HIS A 440 -1.47 9.98 -15.58
CA HIS A 440 -2.30 10.42 -14.47
C HIS A 440 -2.95 9.22 -13.77
N THR A 441 -3.63 9.48 -12.66
CA THR A 441 -4.45 8.50 -11.98
C THR A 441 -5.94 8.85 -12.12
N ALA A 442 -6.79 7.83 -12.03
CA ALA A 442 -8.24 7.96 -12.07
C ALA A 442 -8.86 7.07 -11.01
N THR A 443 -9.62 7.65 -10.08
CA THR A 443 -10.19 6.96 -8.93
C THR A 443 -11.70 7.12 -8.93
N LEU A 444 -12.44 6.01 -8.97
CA LEU A 444 -13.88 6.00 -8.74
C LEU A 444 -14.15 6.29 -7.26
N LEU A 445 -14.96 7.32 -7.00
CA LEU A 445 -15.35 7.75 -5.66
C LEU A 445 -16.66 7.07 -5.24
N PHE A 446 -16.95 7.00 -3.95
CA PHE A 446 -18.19 6.41 -3.41
C PHE A 446 -19.45 7.15 -3.87
N ASN A 447 -19.34 8.43 -4.20
CA ASN A 447 -20.44 9.21 -4.78
C ASN A 447 -20.66 8.95 -6.30
N GLY A 448 -19.92 8.02 -6.90
CA GLY A 448 -20.03 7.66 -8.31
C GLY A 448 -19.27 8.56 -9.29
N LYS A 449 -18.64 9.64 -8.82
CA LYS A 449 -17.77 10.49 -9.65
C LYS A 449 -16.38 9.88 -9.79
N ILE A 450 -15.64 10.31 -10.81
CA ILE A 450 -14.26 9.87 -11.04
C ILE A 450 -13.32 11.06 -10.84
N LEU A 451 -12.40 10.93 -9.89
CA LEU A 451 -11.35 11.92 -9.66
C LEU A 451 -10.15 11.62 -10.56
N LEU A 452 -9.79 12.58 -11.40
CA LEU A 452 -8.57 12.57 -12.20
C LEU A 452 -7.53 13.47 -11.56
N VAL A 453 -6.33 12.94 -11.36
CA VAL A 453 -5.25 13.65 -10.65
C VAL A 453 -3.98 13.70 -11.48
N GLY A 454 -3.44 14.91 -11.65
CA GLY A 454 -2.13 15.15 -12.25
C GLY A 454 -1.96 14.58 -13.65
N GLY A 455 -0.77 14.09 -13.97
CA GLY A 455 -0.38 13.60 -15.30
C GLY A 455 0.60 14.53 -16.02
N TYR A 456 0.92 14.21 -17.26
CA TYR A 456 1.85 14.96 -18.11
C TYR A 456 1.13 15.39 -19.38
N ASN A 457 1.27 16.65 -19.76
CA ASN A 457 0.59 17.23 -20.92
C ASN A 457 1.50 17.38 -22.17
N GLY A 458 2.73 16.85 -22.11
CA GLY A 458 3.73 17.05 -23.15
C GLY A 458 4.76 18.12 -22.83
N ILE A 459 4.48 18.96 -21.83
CA ILE A 459 5.35 20.08 -21.42
C ILE A 459 5.73 19.95 -19.94
N VAL A 460 4.75 19.74 -19.07
CA VAL A 460 4.92 19.79 -17.61
C VAL A 460 4.05 18.75 -16.91
N GLY A 461 4.51 18.28 -15.74
CA GLY A 461 3.70 17.55 -14.79
C GLY A 461 2.60 18.44 -14.23
N LEU A 462 1.34 18.05 -14.45
CA LEU A 462 0.16 18.78 -14.03
C LEU A 462 -0.07 18.65 -12.53
N ASN A 463 -0.44 19.75 -11.89
CA ASN A 463 -1.05 19.75 -10.56
C ASN A 463 -2.59 19.82 -10.63
N THR A 464 -3.16 19.94 -11.83
CA THR A 464 -4.59 20.09 -12.01
C THR A 464 -5.34 18.78 -11.81
N CYS A 465 -6.48 18.88 -11.15
CA CYS A 465 -7.39 17.76 -10.92
C CYS A 465 -8.76 18.07 -11.51
N GLU A 466 -9.48 17.04 -11.93
CA GLU A 466 -10.81 17.16 -12.51
C GLU A 466 -11.72 16.05 -11.98
N LEU A 467 -12.98 16.37 -11.74
CA LEU A 467 -14.03 15.40 -11.42
C LEU A 467 -14.86 15.15 -12.68
N ILE A 468 -14.99 13.89 -13.06
CA ILE A 468 -15.93 13.47 -14.09
C ILE A 468 -17.20 12.98 -13.40
N ASP A 469 -18.35 13.49 -13.85
CA ASP A 469 -19.67 13.11 -13.37
C ASP A 469 -20.41 12.25 -14.40
N PRO A 470 -20.45 10.91 -14.24
CA PRO A 470 -21.16 10.01 -15.16
C PRO A 470 -22.64 10.33 -15.30
N SER A 471 -23.28 10.86 -14.25
CA SER A 471 -24.72 11.19 -14.27
C SER A 471 -25.02 12.42 -15.12
N ASN A 472 -24.02 13.27 -15.34
CA ASN A 472 -24.10 14.47 -16.16
C ASN A 472 -23.32 14.29 -17.47
N ASN A 473 -23.59 13.19 -18.18
CA ASN A 473 -22.97 12.87 -19.47
C ASN A 473 -21.43 12.92 -19.44
N PHE A 474 -20.84 12.43 -18.35
CA PHE A 474 -19.38 12.42 -18.15
C PHE A 474 -18.75 13.82 -18.25
N LEU A 475 -19.47 14.86 -17.84
CA LEU A 475 -18.93 16.22 -17.78
C LEU A 475 -17.70 16.24 -16.86
N SER A 476 -16.59 16.77 -17.38
CA SER A 476 -15.36 17.02 -16.63
C SER A 476 -15.38 18.43 -16.04
N THR A 477 -15.26 18.55 -14.73
CA THR A 477 -15.20 19.83 -14.02
C THR A 477 -13.90 19.96 -13.23
N PRO A 478 -13.13 21.06 -13.38
CA PRO A 478 -11.96 21.31 -12.55
C PRO A 478 -12.30 21.29 -11.05
N THR A 479 -11.40 20.74 -10.24
CA THR A 479 -11.46 20.78 -8.76
C THR A 479 -10.15 21.33 -8.20
N ALA A 480 -9.98 21.32 -6.88
CA ALA A 480 -8.77 21.75 -6.20
C ALA A 480 -7.51 21.09 -6.81
N ASN A 481 -6.44 21.89 -6.92
CA ASN A 481 -5.18 21.45 -7.48
C ASN A 481 -4.27 20.88 -6.38
N LEU A 482 -3.42 19.94 -6.75
CA LEU A 482 -2.30 19.50 -5.92
C LEU A 482 -1.33 20.67 -5.66
N ASN A 483 -0.57 20.58 -4.57
CA ASN A 483 0.51 21.52 -4.29
C ASN A 483 1.66 21.42 -5.31
N ILE A 484 1.94 20.20 -5.77
CA ILE A 484 3.03 19.93 -6.73
C ILE A 484 2.50 19.11 -7.90
N GLY A 485 2.80 19.57 -9.11
CA GLY A 485 2.43 18.86 -10.33
C GLY A 485 3.22 17.58 -10.51
N ARG A 486 2.55 16.48 -10.86
CA ARG A 486 3.14 15.14 -10.82
C ARG A 486 2.49 14.18 -11.82
N TYR A 487 3.29 13.26 -12.35
CA TYR A 487 2.85 12.10 -13.14
C TYR A 487 3.56 10.84 -12.67
N ASN A 488 3.11 9.65 -13.09
CA ASN A 488 3.65 8.37 -12.61
C ASN A 488 3.60 8.23 -11.07
N HIS A 489 2.64 8.90 -10.44
CA HIS A 489 2.30 8.81 -9.03
C HIS A 489 1.23 7.71 -8.83
N THR A 490 0.91 7.42 -7.57
CA THR A 490 -0.20 6.52 -7.21
C THR A 490 -1.34 7.31 -6.58
N ALA A 491 -2.56 6.79 -6.71
CA ALA A 491 -3.75 7.30 -6.03
C ALA A 491 -4.52 6.10 -5.46
N THR A 492 -4.87 6.17 -4.18
CA THR A 492 -5.54 5.09 -3.44
C THR A 492 -6.76 5.65 -2.73
N LEU A 493 -7.94 5.10 -3.04
CA LEU A 493 -9.17 5.37 -2.30
C LEU A 493 -9.10 4.68 -0.94
N LEU A 494 -9.38 5.40 0.14
CA LEU A 494 -9.43 4.88 1.50
C LEU A 494 -10.86 4.46 1.86
N SER A 495 -11.00 3.37 2.63
CA SER A 495 -12.29 2.77 3.03
C SER A 495 -12.90 3.33 4.32
N SER A 496 -12.14 4.10 5.10
CA SER A 496 -12.46 4.42 6.50
C SER A 496 -13.49 5.53 6.74
N SER A 497 -14.06 6.14 5.70
CA SER A 497 -15.04 7.23 5.84
C SER A 497 -16.26 7.04 4.94
N GLU A 498 -17.44 7.46 5.42
CA GLU A 498 -18.64 7.60 4.58
C GLU A 498 -18.40 8.55 3.39
N ASN A 499 -17.38 9.43 3.51
CA ASN A 499 -16.90 10.32 2.46
C ASN A 499 -15.75 9.68 1.67
N SER A 500 -15.62 10.04 0.40
CA SER A 500 -14.50 9.52 -0.41
C SER A 500 -13.22 10.27 -0.08
N THR A 501 -12.21 9.54 0.42
CA THR A 501 -10.88 10.10 0.70
C THR A 501 -9.85 9.42 -0.20
N VAL A 502 -9.06 10.21 -0.95
CA VAL A 502 -8.05 9.69 -1.88
C VAL A 502 -6.65 10.13 -1.47
N LEU A 503 -5.76 9.19 -1.20
CA LEU A 503 -4.34 9.42 -0.96
C LEU A 503 -3.56 9.41 -2.27
N VAL A 504 -2.82 10.46 -2.55
CA VAL A 504 -1.90 10.56 -3.69
C VAL A 504 -0.47 10.64 -3.18
N CYS A 505 0.42 9.80 -3.72
CA CYS A 505 1.81 9.71 -3.25
C CYS A 505 2.84 9.70 -4.37
N GLY A 506 3.96 10.38 -4.10
CA GLY A 506 5.15 10.39 -4.94
C GLY A 506 4.90 10.86 -6.38
N GLY A 507 5.61 10.28 -7.32
CA GLY A 507 5.56 10.66 -8.73
C GLY A 507 6.74 11.52 -9.17
N TYR A 508 6.69 11.98 -10.41
CA TYR A 508 7.74 12.79 -11.02
C TYR A 508 7.19 14.16 -11.37
N ASN A 509 7.90 15.21 -10.94
CA ASN A 509 7.68 16.59 -11.32
C ASN A 509 8.74 17.03 -12.34
N THR A 510 8.35 17.78 -13.35
CA THR A 510 9.26 18.18 -14.45
C THR A 510 10.46 19.02 -14.00
N LEU A 511 10.31 19.82 -12.94
CA LEU A 511 11.37 20.70 -12.42
C LEU A 511 12.12 20.07 -11.25
N LEU A 512 11.39 19.41 -10.34
CA LEU A 512 11.95 18.87 -9.10
C LEU A 512 12.47 17.43 -9.24
N GLY A 513 12.11 16.72 -10.31
CA GLY A 513 12.38 15.30 -10.44
C GLY A 513 11.41 14.45 -9.61
N PRO A 514 11.82 13.25 -9.15
CA PRO A 514 11.00 12.42 -8.28
C PRO A 514 10.68 13.14 -6.97
N VAL A 515 9.43 13.02 -6.52
CA VAL A 515 8.98 13.60 -5.25
C VAL A 515 8.59 12.49 -4.27
N ASN A 516 8.60 12.81 -2.98
CA ASN A 516 8.14 11.93 -1.90
C ASN A 516 6.89 12.45 -1.19
N SER A 517 6.37 13.61 -1.58
CA SER A 517 5.20 14.20 -0.95
C SER A 517 3.92 13.42 -1.24
N CYS A 518 3.05 13.38 -0.24
CA CYS A 518 1.73 12.80 -0.30
C CYS A 518 0.65 13.80 0.14
N GLU A 519 -0.52 13.69 -0.50
CA GLU A 519 -1.66 14.59 -0.28
C GLU A 519 -2.96 13.77 -0.22
N LEU A 520 -3.88 14.13 0.67
CA LEU A 520 -5.24 13.58 0.73
C LEU A 520 -6.22 14.54 0.08
N TYR A 521 -7.16 14.00 -0.70
CA TYR A 521 -8.33 14.72 -1.19
C TYR A 521 -9.57 14.19 -0.51
N PHE A 522 -10.39 15.09 0.03
CA PHE A 522 -11.68 14.75 0.63
C PHE A 522 -12.81 15.26 -0.25
N VAL A 523 -13.79 14.39 -0.48
CA VAL A 523 -15.01 14.69 -1.26
C VAL A 523 -16.15 14.97 -0.31
#